data_AF-A0A2S9GGY1-F1
#
_entry.id   AF-A0A2S9GGY1-F1
#
_cell.length_a   1.000
_cell.length_b   1.000
_cell.length_c   1.000
_cell.angle_alpha   90.00
_cell.angle_beta   90.00
_cell.angle_gamma   90.00
#
_symmetry.space_group_name_H-M   'P 1'
#
loop_
_entity.id
_entity.type
_entity.pdbx_description
1 polymer ?
#
loop_
_entity_poly.entity_id
_entity_poly.type
_entity_poly.pdbx_seq_one_letter_code
_entity_poly.pdbx_strand_id
1 'polypeptide(L)'
;APAPLAPTGHGVACNGGIRLTGKWSWATGVMDGNWIIVGALCEREPGDPSTIYPVLALLPIDDVRIEDVWHTDGMRATGSNDVVI
;
A
#
# COMPACT_ATOMS: atom_id res chain seq x y z
N ALA A 1 -9.81 -1.90 -8.00
CA ALA A 1 -8.82 -1.41 -7.04
C ALA A 1 -7.47 -2.02 -7.39
N PRO A 2 -6.42 -1.22 -7.65
CA PRO A 2 -5.04 -1.70 -7.70
C PRO A 2 -4.72 -2.47 -6.41
N ALA A 3 -3.86 -3.48 -6.52
CA ALA A 3 -3.56 -4.38 -5.41
C ALA A 3 -2.08 -4.77 -5.38
N PRO A 4 -1.14 -3.84 -5.07
CA PRO A 4 0.23 -4.22 -4.81
C PRO A 4 0.34 -4.91 -3.45
N LEU A 5 0.41 -6.25 -3.46
CA LEU A 5 0.28 -7.08 -2.25
C LEU A 5 1.60 -7.42 -1.55
N ALA A 6 2.74 -7.01 -2.11
CA ALA A 6 4.01 -7.14 -1.42
C ALA A 6 3.91 -6.42 -0.06
N PRO A 7 4.24 -7.07 1.07
CA PRO A 7 4.00 -6.52 2.40
C PRO A 7 5.10 -5.53 2.79
N THR A 8 5.25 -4.46 2.00
CA THR A 8 6.26 -3.40 2.20
C THR A 8 5.78 -2.30 3.12
N GLY A 9 4.49 -2.30 3.50
CA GLY A 9 3.94 -1.40 4.51
C GLY A 9 4.19 -1.85 5.93
N HIS A 10 4.32 -0.88 6.83
CA HIS A 10 4.35 -1.07 8.27
C HIS A 10 3.09 -0.48 8.89
N GLY A 11 2.45 -1.26 9.76
CA GLY A 11 1.28 -0.83 10.51
C GLY A 11 1.48 -0.93 12.01
N VAL A 12 0.85 -0.03 12.74
CA VAL A 12 0.78 -0.08 14.20
C VAL A 12 -0.67 0.02 14.63
N ALA A 13 -1.15 -0.93 15.43
CA ALA A 13 -2.49 -0.86 15.98
C ALA A 13 -2.71 0.44 16.77
N CYS A 14 -3.85 1.09 16.56
CA CYS A 14 -4.26 2.29 17.27
C CYS A 14 -5.75 2.23 17.62
N ASN A 15 -6.24 3.19 18.40
CA ASN A 15 -7.65 3.23 18.73
C ASN A 15 -8.50 3.38 17.45
N GLY A 16 -9.36 2.39 17.18
CA GLY A 16 -10.24 2.37 16.02
C GLY A 16 -9.62 1.84 14.72
N GLY A 17 -8.38 1.33 14.72
CA GLY A 17 -7.79 0.77 13.49
C GLY A 17 -6.28 0.58 13.54
N ILE A 18 -5.63 0.88 12.41
CA ILE A 18 -4.19 0.72 12.21
C ILE A 18 -3.68 2.03 11.62
N ARG A 19 -2.60 2.59 12.17
CA ARG A 19 -1.82 3.63 11.49
C ARG A 19 -0.88 2.93 10.51
N LEU A 20 -1.05 3.22 9.23
CA LEU A 20 -0.31 2.59 8.15
C LEU A 20 0.68 3.58 7.54
N THR A 21 1.87 3.09 7.23
CA THR A 21 2.87 3.82 6.41
C THR A 21 3.55 2.85 5.46
N GLY A 22 3.96 3.31 4.29
CA GLY A 22 4.71 2.47 3.38
C GLY A 22 4.81 3.01 1.97
N LYS A 23 5.58 2.27 1.18
CA LYS A 23 5.68 2.47 -0.26
C LYS A 23 5.48 1.12 -0.95
N TRP A 24 4.59 1.08 -1.92
CA TRP A 24 4.30 -0.11 -2.71
C TRP A 24 4.53 0.18 -4.17
N SER A 25 5.34 -0.67 -4.80
CA SER A 25 5.58 -0.59 -6.23
C SER A 25 4.61 -1.45 -7.02
N TRP A 26 4.55 -1.18 -8.33
CA TRP A 26 3.76 -1.96 -9.29
C TRP A 26 2.24 -1.86 -9.09
N ALA A 27 1.73 -0.69 -8.69
CA ALA A 27 0.29 -0.47 -8.55
C ALA A 27 -0.38 -0.30 -9.93
N THR A 28 -0.57 -1.41 -10.62
CA THR A 28 -1.17 -1.47 -11.96
C THR A 28 -2.55 -0.82 -11.98
N GLY A 29 -2.75 0.12 -12.92
CA GLY A 29 -4.02 0.84 -13.11
C GLY A 29 -4.33 1.86 -12.01
N VAL A 30 -3.34 2.30 -11.24
CA VAL A 30 -3.58 3.17 -10.07
C VAL A 30 -4.08 4.56 -10.42
N MET A 31 -3.81 5.04 -11.63
CA MET A 31 -4.31 6.34 -12.11
C MET A 31 -5.82 6.39 -12.28
N ASP A 32 -6.48 5.23 -12.48
CA ASP A 32 -7.92 5.13 -12.77
C ASP A 32 -8.72 4.48 -11.62
N GLY A 33 -8.03 4.05 -10.56
CA GLY A 33 -8.65 3.41 -9.39
C GLY A 33 -9.20 4.42 -8.39
N ASN A 34 -10.36 4.13 -7.80
CA ASN A 34 -10.95 4.93 -6.72
C ASN A 34 -10.65 4.38 -5.29
N TRP A 35 -10.11 3.16 -5.23
CA TRP A 35 -9.71 2.46 -4.01
C TRP A 35 -8.47 1.62 -4.30
N ILE A 36 -7.67 1.34 -3.28
CA ILE A 36 -6.47 0.49 -3.36
C ILE A 36 -6.40 -0.51 -2.21
N ILE A 37 -5.90 -1.70 -2.49
CA ILE A 37 -5.58 -2.73 -1.49
C ILE A 37 -4.07 -2.84 -1.36
N VAL A 38 -3.53 -2.73 -0.15
CA VAL A 38 -2.08 -2.82 0.10
C VAL A 38 -1.76 -3.87 1.16
N GLY A 39 -0.63 -4.55 1.00
CA GLY A 39 -0.12 -5.50 2.00
C GLY A 39 0.74 -4.82 3.05
N ALA A 40 0.57 -5.15 4.32
CA ALA A 40 1.39 -4.61 5.41
C ALA A 40 1.70 -5.67 6.47
N LEU A 41 2.83 -5.48 7.16
CA LEU A 41 3.12 -6.14 8.43
C LEU A 41 2.77 -5.19 9.56
N CYS A 42 1.86 -5.61 10.44
CA CYS A 42 1.31 -4.77 11.50
C CYS A 42 1.71 -5.30 12.88
N GLU A 43 2.05 -4.42 13.80
CA GLU A 43 2.25 -4.73 15.22
C GLU A 43 0.92 -4.59 15.97
N ARG A 44 0.52 -5.60 16.76
CA ARG A 44 -0.65 -5.47 17.66
C ARG A 44 -0.33 -4.59 18.85
N GLU A 45 0.90 -4.66 19.34
CA GLU A 45 1.42 -3.82 20.40
C GLU A 45 2.57 -2.98 19.85
N PRO A 46 2.48 -1.63 19.89
CA PRO A 46 3.51 -0.76 19.34
C PRO A 46 4.89 -1.05 19.95
N GLY A 47 5.87 -1.37 19.09
CA GLY A 47 7.24 -1.65 19.50
C GLY A 47 7.50 -3.08 19.97
N ASP A 48 6.53 -4.01 19.83
CA ASP A 48 6.74 -5.44 20.10
C ASP A 48 6.71 -6.27 18.80
N PRO A 49 7.90 -6.64 18.27
CA PRO A 49 8.02 -7.47 17.06
C PRO A 49 7.40 -8.86 17.18
N SER A 50 7.20 -9.38 18.41
CA SER A 50 6.56 -10.69 18.61
C SER A 50 5.08 -10.68 18.26
N THR A 51 4.49 -9.48 18.14
CA THR A 51 3.08 -9.28 17.83
C THR A 51 2.79 -9.03 16.35
N ILE A 52 3.80 -9.11 15.49
CA ILE A 52 3.66 -8.83 14.05
C ILE A 52 2.67 -9.81 13.40
N TYR A 53 1.74 -9.28 12.61
CA TYR A 53 0.77 -10.04 11.82
C TYR A 53 0.53 -9.38 10.44
N PRO A 54 0.25 -10.18 9.40
CA PRO A 54 -0.04 -9.65 8.07
C PRO A 54 -1.44 -9.03 7.99
N VAL A 55 -1.57 -7.95 7.25
CA VAL A 55 -2.83 -7.26 6.97
C VAL A 55 -2.94 -6.91 5.48
N LEU A 56 -4.14 -7.04 4.94
CA LEU A 56 -4.54 -6.37 3.71
C LEU A 56 -5.39 -5.15 4.10
N ALA A 57 -4.90 -3.96 3.80
CA ALA A 57 -5.60 -2.71 4.08
C ALA A 57 -6.26 -2.19 2.80
N LEU A 58 -7.54 -1.83 2.90
CA LEU A 58 -8.30 -1.20 1.82
C LEU A 58 -8.45 0.30 2.16
N LEU A 59 -7.99 1.18 1.26
CA LEU A 59 -8.02 2.63 1.44
C LEU A 59 -8.67 3.31 0.23
N PRO A 60 -9.40 4.43 0.43
CA PRO A 60 -9.80 5.28 -0.68
C PRO A 60 -8.55 5.87 -1.35
N ILE A 61 -8.60 6.08 -2.66
CA ILE A 61 -7.40 6.54 -3.40
C ILE A 61 -6.92 7.92 -2.94
N ASP A 62 -7.82 8.75 -2.40
CA ASP A 62 -7.51 10.10 -1.90
C ASP A 62 -6.59 10.12 -0.66
N ASP A 63 -6.46 8.98 0.04
CA ASP A 63 -5.55 8.82 1.18
C ASP A 63 -4.12 8.42 0.75
N VAL A 64 -3.86 8.34 -0.56
CA VAL A 64 -2.62 7.78 -1.11
C VAL A 64 -1.97 8.75 -2.08
N ARG A 65 -0.64 8.87 -2.01
CA ARG A 65 0.15 9.61 -2.99
C ARG A 65 0.67 8.68 -4.07
N ILE A 66 0.32 8.95 -5.33
CA ILE A 66 0.87 8.23 -6.48
C ILE A 66 2.20 8.88 -6.90
N GLU A 67 3.24 8.07 -7.09
CA GLU A 67 4.52 8.50 -7.63
C GLU A 67 4.67 8.00 -9.07
N ASP A 68 4.79 8.93 -10.02
CA ASP A 68 5.04 8.61 -11.43
C ASP A 68 6.48 8.08 -11.61
N VAL A 69 6.58 6.76 -11.72
CA VAL A 69 7.86 6.05 -11.85
C VAL A 69 7.83 5.01 -12.97
N TRP A 70 6.68 4.79 -13.62
CA TRP A 70 6.48 3.72 -14.59
C TRP A 70 7.00 4.09 -15.98
N HIS A 71 8.33 4.17 -16.10
CA HIS A 71 9.05 4.46 -17.34
C HIS A 71 9.71 3.19 -17.89
N THR A 72 8.92 2.33 -18.53
CA THR A 72 9.33 0.99 -18.98
C THR A 72 9.27 0.82 -20.51
N ASP A 73 9.94 -0.20 -21.05
CA ASP A 73 9.92 -0.49 -22.50
C ASP A 73 8.63 -1.19 -22.98
N GLY A 74 7.93 -1.87 -22.06
CA GLY A 74 6.72 -2.64 -22.34
C GLY A 74 5.69 -2.50 -21.22
N MET A 75 4.42 -2.80 -21.51
CA MET A 75 3.30 -2.59 -20.58
C MET A 75 3.19 -1.13 -20.09
N ARG A 76 3.67 -0.16 -20.87
CA ARG A 76 3.66 1.27 -20.49
C ARG A 76 2.26 1.77 -20.13
N ALA A 77 1.25 1.34 -20.89
CA ALA A 77 -0.14 1.74 -20.69
C ALA A 77 -0.78 1.19 -19.42
N THR A 78 -0.14 0.26 -18.69
CA THR A 78 -0.69 -0.21 -17.41
C THR A 78 -0.57 0.81 -16.29
N GLY A 79 0.31 1.81 -16.44
CA GLY A 79 0.52 2.87 -15.44
C GLY A 79 0.80 2.30 -14.05
N SER A 80 1.68 1.29 -13.96
CA SER A 80 1.98 0.55 -12.71
C SER A 80 2.88 1.33 -11.76
N ASN A 81 2.50 2.58 -11.51
CA ASN A 81 3.20 3.54 -10.68
C ASN A 81 3.31 3.09 -9.22
N ASP A 82 4.19 3.74 -8.48
CA ASP A 82 4.36 3.49 -7.06
C ASP A 82 3.28 4.25 -6.28
N VAL A 83 2.93 3.75 -5.10
CA VAL A 83 2.06 4.43 -4.15
C VAL A 83 2.75 4.58 -2.81
N VAL A 84 2.49 5.71 -2.15
CA VAL A 84 3.03 6.05 -0.84
C VAL A 84 1.88 6.44 0.09
N ILE A 85 1.91 5.85 1.29
CA ILE A 85 1.02 6.15 2.42
C ILE A 85 1.90 6.59 3.59
#